data_AF-A0A2M9EPG8-F1
#
_entry.id   AF-A0A2M9EPG8-F1
#
_cell.length_a   1.000
_cell.length_b   1.000
_cell.length_c   1.000
_cell.angle_alpha   90.00
_cell.angle_beta   90.00
_cell.angle_gamma   90.00
#
_symmetry.space_group_name_H-M   'P 1'
#
loop_
_entity.id
_entity.type
_entity.pdbx_description
1 polymer ?
#
loop_
_entity_poly.entity_id
_entity_poly.type
_entity_poly.pdbx_seq_one_letter_code
_entity_poly.pdbx_strand_id
1 'polypeptide(L)'
;MTHTLLFIALAVAQNTTHQPTPPPTFAGHGNNVQSFINAHDLDKDGVLTRQEFENFRRQRFDASDFDHNGHIDLLEYVREFDERIDARLKPELEAIHGMTERRFQSLAANQTHISRARYDESGNRAFAAYSEGKLPETLPADAPRSLLDLPTNHTKGGMLALYDRNSDGKLSREEYDLAREEQFKRTDANDDGKLSRHEYEAEFNQRVQARIHDLKTRELRQTGVRFGVLDTDKNDEIGWDEYLASGMRLFQRTDRNQDGKVDSVDVALPAPARNSGG
;
A
#
# COMPACT_ATOMS: atom_id res chain seq x y z
N MET A 1 -7.24 60.04 -38.94
CA MET A 1 -7.70 59.51 -37.64
C MET A 1 -7.05 58.16 -37.42
N THR A 2 -5.92 58.15 -36.73
CA THR A 2 -5.09 56.97 -36.45
C THR A 2 -5.67 56.22 -35.25
N HIS A 3 -6.12 54.97 -35.45
CA HIS A 3 -6.55 54.09 -34.36
C HIS A 3 -5.35 53.32 -33.81
N THR A 4 -4.94 53.67 -32.59
CA THR A 4 -3.95 52.94 -31.80
C THR A 4 -4.64 51.76 -31.12
N LEU A 5 -4.33 50.54 -31.55
CA LEU A 5 -4.77 49.30 -30.90
C LEU A 5 -3.88 49.01 -29.69
N LEU A 6 -4.44 49.17 -28.50
CA LEU A 6 -3.86 48.82 -27.21
C LEU A 6 -4.02 47.30 -27.00
N PHE A 7 -2.95 46.53 -27.18
CA PHE A 7 -2.92 45.12 -26.79
C PHE A 7 -2.73 45.03 -25.27
N ILE A 8 -3.81 44.72 -24.55
CA ILE A 8 -3.77 44.31 -23.16
C ILE A 8 -3.23 42.87 -23.12
N ALA A 9 -1.99 42.72 -22.64
CA ALA A 9 -1.44 41.41 -22.33
C ALA A 9 -2.16 40.86 -21.08
N LEU A 10 -3.08 39.91 -21.28
CA LEU A 10 -3.56 39.07 -20.19
C LEU A 10 -2.38 38.22 -19.71
N ALA A 11 -1.89 38.52 -18.52
CA ALA A 11 -1.02 37.62 -17.78
C ALA A 11 -1.83 36.36 -17.44
N VAL A 12 -1.55 35.26 -18.15
CA VAL A 12 -2.01 33.94 -17.78
C VAL A 12 -1.28 33.57 -16.50
N ALA A 13 -1.96 33.73 -15.36
CA ALA A 13 -1.52 33.15 -14.10
C ALA A 13 -1.46 31.64 -14.31
N GLN A 14 -0.25 31.09 -14.34
CA GLN A 14 -0.05 29.65 -14.29
C GLN A 14 -0.52 29.19 -12.92
N ASN A 15 -1.76 28.72 -12.84
CA ASN A 15 -2.23 27.89 -11.74
C ASN A 15 -1.39 26.61 -11.78
N THR A 16 -0.26 26.61 -11.07
CA THR A 16 0.41 25.37 -10.69
C THR A 16 -0.56 24.62 -9.81
N THR A 17 -1.28 23.69 -10.41
CA THR A 17 -1.99 22.63 -9.70
C THR A 17 -0.92 21.79 -8.99
N HIS A 18 -0.55 22.21 -7.78
CA HIS A 18 0.11 21.31 -6.84
C HIS A 18 -0.91 20.23 -6.52
N GLN A 19 -0.84 19.13 -7.27
CA GLN A 19 -1.38 17.85 -6.85
C GLN A 19 -0.85 17.63 -5.43
N PRO A 20 -1.71 17.51 -4.40
CA PRO A 20 -1.23 17.21 -3.06
C PRO A 20 -0.54 15.85 -3.13
N THR A 21 0.78 15.86 -3.12
CA THR A 21 1.59 14.65 -3.04
C THR A 21 1.23 13.98 -1.71
N PRO A 22 0.84 12.70 -1.71
CA PRO A 22 0.54 12.01 -0.46
C PRO A 22 1.78 12.07 0.44
N PRO A 23 1.63 12.51 1.70
CA PRO A 23 2.77 12.76 2.57
C PRO A 23 3.51 11.45 2.88
N PRO A 24 4.85 11.51 3.00
CA PRO A 24 5.68 10.34 3.28
C PRO A 24 5.29 9.67 4.60
N THR A 25 5.39 8.35 4.61
CA THR A 25 5.01 7.48 5.73
C THR A 25 5.92 7.67 6.95
N PHE A 26 5.38 7.51 8.17
CA PHE A 26 6.15 7.19 9.40
C PHE A 26 6.94 5.87 9.33
N ALA A 27 6.84 5.14 8.21
CA ALA A 27 7.54 3.89 7.93
C ALA A 27 8.96 4.09 7.36
N GLY A 28 9.56 5.27 7.56
CA GLY A 28 11.00 5.42 7.41
C GLY A 28 11.69 4.79 8.62
N HIS A 29 12.10 3.53 8.54
CA HIS A 29 13.19 3.07 9.40
C HIS A 29 14.35 4.07 9.15
N GLY A 30 14.72 4.88 10.14
CA GLY A 30 15.68 6.00 10.05
C GLY A 30 17.11 5.63 9.62
N ASN A 31 17.27 4.48 8.97
CA ASN A 31 18.49 3.97 8.39
C ASN A 31 18.79 4.60 7.02
N ASN A 32 17.79 5.14 6.31
CA ASN A 32 17.99 5.86 5.06
C ASN A 32 17.85 7.38 5.28
N VAL A 33 18.96 8.02 5.62
CA VAL A 33 19.07 9.47 5.89
C VAL A 33 18.61 10.29 4.68
N GLN A 34 19.00 9.90 3.46
CA GLN A 34 18.63 10.67 2.26
C GLN A 34 17.12 10.67 2.03
N SER A 35 16.45 9.53 2.19
CA SER A 35 14.99 9.47 2.12
C SER A 35 14.31 10.27 3.23
N PHE A 36 14.96 10.40 4.39
CA PHE A 36 14.46 11.22 5.48
C PHE A 36 14.55 12.71 5.14
N ILE A 37 15.68 13.20 4.64
CA ILE A 37 15.85 14.60 4.19
C ILE A 37 14.81 14.92 3.12
N ASN A 38 14.75 14.13 2.04
CA ASN A 38 13.83 14.37 0.91
C ASN A 38 12.34 14.45 1.31
N ALA A 39 11.98 13.86 2.45
CA ALA A 39 10.62 13.80 2.96
C ALA A 39 10.24 14.98 3.87
N HIS A 40 11.21 15.67 4.47
CA HIS A 40 10.98 16.64 5.57
C HIS A 40 11.67 18.00 5.35
N ASP A 41 12.65 18.07 4.45
CA ASP A 41 13.34 19.30 4.05
C ASP A 41 12.37 20.17 3.22
N LEU A 42 11.92 21.27 3.83
CA LEU A 42 10.84 22.12 3.31
C LEU A 42 11.36 23.07 2.24
N ASP A 43 12.57 23.63 2.43
CA ASP A 43 13.17 24.57 1.49
C ASP A 43 14.04 23.90 0.42
N LYS A 44 14.32 22.60 0.60
CA LYS A 44 15.03 21.72 -0.33
C LYS A 44 16.50 22.10 -0.50
N ASP A 45 17.11 22.67 0.53
CA ASP A 45 18.52 23.02 0.53
C ASP A 45 19.46 21.81 0.81
N GLY A 46 18.88 20.65 1.16
CA GLY A 46 19.60 19.42 1.48
C GLY A 46 20.00 19.29 2.95
N VAL A 47 19.57 20.21 3.80
CA VAL A 47 19.85 20.28 5.24
C VAL A 47 18.54 20.34 6.00
N LEU A 48 18.16 19.26 6.66
CA LEU A 48 16.98 19.25 7.50
C LEU A 48 17.33 19.79 8.90
N THR A 49 16.95 21.04 9.18
CA THR A 49 17.12 21.61 10.52
C THR A 49 16.05 21.12 11.50
N ARG A 50 16.34 21.25 12.80
CA ARG A 50 15.33 21.00 13.85
C ARG A 50 14.06 21.82 13.63
N GLN A 51 14.18 23.11 13.31
CA GLN A 51 13.02 23.99 13.15
C GLN A 51 12.13 23.55 12.00
N GLU A 52 12.69 23.17 10.86
CA GLU A 52 11.92 22.68 9.73
C GLU A 52 11.22 21.37 10.06
N PHE A 53 11.90 20.47 10.77
CA PHE A 53 11.30 19.23 11.22
C PHE A 53 10.13 19.50 12.20
N GLU A 54 10.28 20.41 13.15
CA GLU A 54 9.20 20.81 14.05
C GLU A 54 8.02 21.44 13.29
N ASN A 55 8.30 22.33 12.31
CA ASN A 55 7.27 22.95 11.47
C ASN A 55 6.50 21.89 10.66
N PHE A 56 7.21 20.93 10.06
CA PHE A 56 6.60 19.81 9.36
C PHE A 56 5.70 18.98 10.30
N ARG A 57 6.19 18.68 11.51
CA ARG A 57 5.41 17.94 12.52
C ARG A 57 4.17 18.73 12.94
N ARG A 58 4.27 20.04 13.12
CA ARG A 58 3.14 20.93 13.45
C ARG A 58 2.06 20.89 12.39
N GLN A 59 2.43 21.04 11.12
CA GLN A 59 1.48 20.94 10.00
C GLN A 59 0.73 19.60 9.98
N ARG A 60 1.41 18.50 10.32
CA ARG A 60 0.79 17.17 10.37
C ARG A 60 -0.10 16.97 11.59
N PHE A 61 0.29 17.54 12.74
CA PHE A 61 -0.53 17.55 13.95
C PHE A 61 -1.85 18.28 13.68
N ASP A 62 -1.76 19.51 13.18
CA ASP A 62 -2.93 20.37 12.92
C ASP A 62 -3.86 19.78 11.83
N ALA A 63 -3.31 19.00 10.90
CA ALA A 63 -4.11 18.30 9.89
C ALA A 63 -4.79 17.04 10.43
N SER A 64 -4.33 16.51 11.57
CA SER A 64 -4.90 15.33 12.23
C SER A 64 -5.88 15.72 13.34
N ASP A 65 -5.69 16.88 13.96
CA ASP A 65 -6.59 17.52 14.92
C ASP A 65 -7.76 18.17 14.14
N PHE A 66 -8.83 17.41 13.92
CA PHE A 66 -9.95 17.79 13.05
C PHE A 66 -10.91 18.76 13.72
N ASP A 67 -11.10 18.63 15.03
CA ASP A 67 -11.94 19.55 15.80
C ASP A 67 -11.17 20.81 16.26
N HIS A 68 -9.85 20.83 16.03
CA HIS A 68 -8.94 21.92 16.36
C HIS A 68 -8.89 22.23 17.86
N ASN A 69 -9.03 21.20 18.69
CA ASN A 69 -8.98 21.31 20.15
C ASN A 69 -7.54 21.33 20.70
N GLY A 70 -6.53 21.10 19.86
CA GLY A 70 -5.12 21.07 20.23
C GLY A 70 -4.61 19.69 20.67
N HIS A 71 -5.42 18.66 20.48
CA HIS A 71 -5.17 17.26 20.82
C HIS A 71 -5.60 16.36 19.65
N ILE A 72 -5.06 15.15 19.57
CA ILE A 72 -5.50 14.15 18.59
C ILE A 72 -6.09 12.97 19.36
N ASP A 73 -7.40 12.75 19.22
CA ASP A 73 -8.06 11.60 19.83
C ASP A 73 -7.85 10.30 19.01
N LEU A 74 -8.30 9.15 19.54
CA LEU A 74 -8.16 7.87 18.85
C LEU A 74 -8.90 7.82 17.50
N LEU A 75 -10.05 8.47 17.36
CA LEU A 75 -10.85 8.46 16.13
C LEU A 75 -10.18 9.29 15.04
N GLU A 76 -9.66 10.47 15.40
CA GLU A 76 -8.87 11.35 14.54
C GLU A 76 -7.58 10.67 14.09
N TYR A 77 -6.87 10.05 15.03
CA TYR A 77 -5.67 9.26 14.72
C TYR A 77 -6.01 8.13 13.75
N VAL A 78 -7.03 7.31 14.03
CA VAL A 78 -7.44 6.20 13.15
C VAL A 78 -7.85 6.68 11.75
N ARG A 79 -8.57 7.80 11.66
CA ARG A 79 -9.02 8.36 10.38
C ARG A 79 -7.84 8.69 9.46
N GLU A 80 -6.81 9.37 9.97
CA GLU A 80 -5.61 9.69 9.20
C GLU A 80 -4.95 8.43 8.62
N PHE A 81 -4.86 7.37 9.43
CA PHE A 81 -4.31 6.10 8.99
C PHE A 81 -5.14 5.43 7.91
N ASP A 82 -6.47 5.42 8.05
CA ASP A 82 -7.37 4.80 7.07
C ASP A 82 -7.30 5.51 5.71
N GLU A 83 -7.37 6.85 5.71
CA GLU A 83 -7.26 7.66 4.50
C GLU A 83 -5.93 7.42 3.77
N ARG A 84 -4.83 7.24 4.52
CA ARG A 84 -3.53 6.93 3.94
C ARG A 84 -3.45 5.54 3.32
N ILE A 85 -4.05 4.54 3.96
CA ILE A 85 -4.13 3.20 3.40
C ILE A 85 -4.94 3.24 2.11
N ASP A 86 -6.08 3.93 2.09
CA ASP A 86 -6.90 4.07 0.89
C ASP A 86 -6.16 4.79 -0.24
N ALA A 87 -5.45 5.87 0.07
CA ALA A 87 -4.61 6.57 -0.91
C ALA A 87 -3.52 5.66 -1.51
N ARG A 88 -2.90 4.80 -0.69
CA ARG A 88 -1.89 3.85 -1.15
C ARG A 88 -2.48 2.68 -1.93
N LEU A 89 -3.69 2.23 -1.58
CA LEU A 89 -4.38 1.14 -2.25
C LEU A 89 -4.94 1.56 -3.61
N LYS A 90 -5.36 2.82 -3.78
CA LYS A 90 -5.99 3.31 -5.00
C LYS A 90 -5.25 2.95 -6.30
N PRO A 91 -3.95 3.25 -6.49
CA PRO A 91 -3.25 2.87 -7.72
C PRO A 91 -3.11 1.34 -7.88
N GLU A 92 -3.02 0.59 -6.79
CA GLU A 92 -3.01 -0.88 -6.85
C GLU A 92 -4.35 -1.42 -7.33
N LEU A 93 -5.47 -0.87 -6.85
CA LEU A 93 -6.81 -1.26 -7.27
C LEU A 93 -7.07 -0.96 -8.74
N GLU A 94 -6.64 0.21 -9.21
CA GLU A 94 -6.71 0.58 -10.64
C GLU A 94 -5.89 -0.39 -11.50
N ALA A 95 -4.67 -0.72 -11.08
CA ALA A 95 -3.82 -1.69 -11.79
C ALA A 95 -4.42 -3.11 -11.79
N ILE A 96 -4.99 -3.52 -10.65
CA ILE A 96 -5.63 -4.81 -10.47
C ILE A 96 -6.84 -4.95 -11.39
N HIS A 97 -7.73 -3.96 -11.46
CA HIS A 97 -8.88 -3.99 -12.38
C HIS A 97 -8.43 -4.18 -13.83
N GLY A 98 -7.40 -3.43 -14.26
CA GLY A 98 -6.83 -3.56 -15.61
C GLY A 98 -6.18 -4.93 -15.87
N MET A 99 -5.64 -5.61 -14.85
CA MET A 99 -5.13 -6.97 -14.97
C MET A 99 -6.25 -8.02 -15.05
N THR A 100 -7.32 -7.86 -14.26
CA THR A 100 -8.46 -8.77 -14.23
C THR A 100 -9.14 -8.82 -15.59
N GLU A 101 -9.34 -7.66 -16.24
CA GLU A 101 -9.89 -7.59 -17.60
C GLU A 101 -9.03 -8.36 -18.61
N ARG A 102 -7.71 -8.13 -18.61
CA ARG A 102 -6.78 -8.82 -19.51
C ARG A 102 -6.78 -10.34 -19.29
N ARG A 103 -6.85 -10.78 -18.03
CA ARG A 103 -6.97 -12.21 -17.70
C ARG A 103 -8.28 -12.80 -18.20
N PHE A 104 -9.40 -12.10 -18.02
CA PHE A 104 -10.70 -12.52 -18.55
C PHE A 104 -10.64 -12.69 -20.07
N GLN A 105 -10.16 -11.68 -20.80
CA GLN A 105 -10.03 -11.72 -22.26
C GLN A 105 -9.15 -12.87 -22.75
N SER A 106 -8.03 -13.12 -22.05
CA SER A 106 -7.12 -14.24 -22.35
C SER A 106 -7.80 -15.60 -22.17
N LEU A 107 -8.58 -15.79 -21.10
CA LEU A 107 -9.29 -17.04 -20.83
C LEU A 107 -10.51 -17.23 -21.74
N ALA A 108 -11.19 -16.14 -22.10
CA ALA A 108 -12.34 -16.15 -22.99
C ALA A 108 -11.95 -16.40 -24.46
N ALA A 109 -10.68 -16.19 -24.85
CA ALA A 109 -10.16 -16.48 -26.19
C ALA A 109 -11.02 -15.88 -27.32
N ASN A 110 -11.28 -14.58 -27.25
CA ASN A 110 -12.16 -13.80 -28.16
C ASN A 110 -13.66 -14.10 -28.05
N GLN A 111 -14.11 -14.84 -27.03
CA GLN A 111 -15.52 -15.02 -26.71
C GLN A 111 -15.99 -13.99 -25.67
N THR A 112 -17.31 -13.92 -25.45
CA THR A 112 -17.92 -13.04 -24.44
C THR A 112 -17.93 -13.64 -23.04
N HIS A 113 -17.49 -14.89 -22.89
CA HIS A 113 -17.50 -15.67 -21.66
C HIS A 113 -16.34 -16.66 -21.64
N ILE A 114 -16.00 -17.16 -20.47
CA ILE A 114 -15.07 -18.27 -20.29
C ILE A 114 -15.88 -19.55 -20.25
N SER A 115 -15.72 -20.40 -21.26
CA SER A 115 -16.35 -21.73 -21.25
C SER A 115 -15.67 -22.65 -20.23
N ARG A 116 -16.42 -23.65 -19.74
CA ARG A 116 -15.87 -24.66 -18.83
C ARG A 116 -14.58 -25.31 -19.37
N ALA A 117 -14.58 -25.68 -20.65
CA ALA A 117 -13.40 -26.28 -21.29
C ALA A 117 -12.16 -25.36 -21.24
N ARG A 118 -12.33 -24.05 -21.47
CA ARG A 118 -11.22 -23.08 -21.40
C ARG A 118 -10.71 -22.89 -19.97
N TYR A 119 -11.62 -22.86 -19.00
CA TYR A 119 -11.28 -22.79 -17.58
C TYR A 119 -10.44 -23.99 -17.15
N ASP A 120 -10.85 -25.20 -17.54
CA ASP A 120 -10.14 -26.44 -17.21
C ASP A 120 -8.81 -26.55 -17.97
N GLU A 121 -8.77 -26.18 -19.25
CA GLU A 121 -7.55 -26.17 -20.05
C GLU A 121 -6.47 -25.28 -19.40
N SER A 122 -6.84 -24.08 -18.97
CA SER A 122 -5.94 -23.16 -18.29
C SER A 122 -5.47 -23.70 -16.93
N GLY A 123 -6.38 -24.28 -16.15
CA GLY A 123 -6.05 -24.89 -14.86
C GLY A 123 -5.08 -26.08 -15.01
N ASN A 124 -5.36 -26.97 -15.96
CA ASN A 124 -4.50 -28.13 -16.25
C ASN A 124 -3.07 -27.70 -16.64
N ARG A 125 -2.92 -26.61 -17.41
CA ARG A 125 -1.58 -26.06 -17.71
C ARG A 125 -0.86 -25.56 -16.47
N ALA A 126 -1.56 -24.88 -15.55
CA ALA A 126 -0.97 -24.40 -14.31
C ALA A 126 -0.55 -25.56 -13.38
N PHE A 127 -1.41 -26.59 -13.25
CA PHE A 127 -1.09 -27.79 -12.49
C PHE A 127 0.08 -28.59 -13.10
N ALA A 128 0.14 -28.71 -14.42
CA ALA A 128 1.27 -29.33 -15.11
C ALA A 128 2.58 -28.58 -14.79
N ALA A 129 2.58 -27.24 -14.87
CA ALA A 129 3.75 -26.45 -14.52
C ALA A 129 4.17 -26.61 -13.04
N TYR A 130 3.21 -26.72 -12.11
CA TYR A 130 3.48 -27.01 -10.70
C TYR A 130 4.12 -28.40 -10.52
N SER A 131 3.47 -29.45 -11.06
CA SER A 131 3.88 -30.84 -10.90
C SER A 131 5.23 -31.15 -11.56
N GLU A 132 5.56 -30.44 -12.64
CA GLU A 132 6.85 -30.51 -13.32
C GLU A 132 7.95 -29.65 -12.65
N GLY A 133 7.63 -28.95 -11.55
CA GLY A 133 8.58 -28.10 -10.83
C GLY A 133 9.03 -26.85 -11.61
N LYS A 134 8.23 -26.41 -12.59
CA LYS A 134 8.54 -25.26 -13.47
C LYS A 134 8.14 -23.91 -12.87
N LEU A 135 7.34 -23.91 -11.81
CA LEU A 135 6.94 -22.67 -11.14
C LEU A 135 8.03 -22.18 -10.17
N PRO A 136 8.33 -20.87 -10.15
CA PRO A 136 9.22 -20.30 -9.14
C PRO A 136 8.61 -20.43 -7.73
N GLU A 137 9.45 -20.54 -6.70
CA GLU A 137 9.00 -20.65 -5.31
C GLU A 137 8.24 -19.40 -4.87
N THR A 138 8.78 -18.22 -5.20
CA THR A 138 8.21 -16.89 -4.92
C THR A 138 8.24 -16.01 -6.17
N LEU A 139 7.51 -14.89 -6.15
CA LEU A 139 7.67 -13.85 -7.17
C LEU A 139 9.10 -13.25 -7.13
N PRO A 140 9.60 -12.68 -8.25
CA PRO A 140 10.90 -12.00 -8.27
C PRO A 140 11.01 -10.92 -7.20
N ALA A 141 12.19 -10.77 -6.59
CA ALA A 141 12.42 -9.81 -5.50
C ALA A 141 12.20 -8.34 -5.91
N ASP A 142 12.35 -8.03 -7.20
CA ASP A 142 12.18 -6.69 -7.77
C ASP A 142 10.72 -6.35 -8.09
N ALA A 143 9.79 -7.28 -7.90
CA ALA A 143 8.36 -6.99 -8.04
C ALA A 143 7.95 -5.99 -6.93
N PRO A 144 7.22 -4.91 -7.28
CA PRO A 144 6.72 -3.99 -6.26
C PRO A 144 5.85 -4.78 -5.28
N ARG A 145 6.18 -4.71 -3.99
CA ARG A 145 5.41 -5.35 -2.92
C ARG A 145 4.01 -4.73 -2.89
N SER A 146 3.05 -5.41 -3.50
CA SER A 146 1.63 -5.04 -3.45
C SER A 146 1.10 -5.21 -2.04
N LEU A 147 0.40 -4.22 -1.51
CA LEU A 147 -0.34 -4.33 -0.26
C LEU A 147 -1.40 -5.43 -0.33
N LEU A 148 -1.96 -5.62 -1.51
CA LEU A 148 -3.04 -6.54 -1.75
C LEU A 148 -2.59 -7.97 -2.07
N ASP A 149 -1.28 -8.28 -2.02
CA ASP A 149 -0.67 -9.58 -2.36
C ASP A 149 -1.66 -10.76 -2.40
N LEU A 150 -2.30 -10.92 -3.57
CA LEU A 150 -3.31 -11.95 -3.79
C LEU A 150 -2.56 -13.18 -4.27
N PRO A 151 -2.73 -14.35 -3.63
CA PRO A 151 -2.07 -15.56 -4.09
C PRO A 151 -2.47 -15.85 -5.53
N THR A 152 -1.48 -16.20 -6.35
CA THR A 152 -1.65 -16.52 -7.77
C THR A 152 -1.13 -17.93 -8.09
N ASN A 153 -1.64 -18.53 -9.15
CA ASN A 153 -1.19 -19.84 -9.64
C ASN A 153 0.14 -19.79 -10.42
N HIS A 154 0.89 -18.68 -10.36
CA HIS A 154 2.16 -18.49 -11.08
C HIS A 154 3.40 -18.80 -10.24
N THR A 155 3.22 -19.11 -8.96
CA THR A 155 4.30 -19.51 -8.06
C THR A 155 3.90 -20.78 -7.34
N LYS A 156 4.87 -21.56 -6.89
CA LYS A 156 4.61 -22.75 -6.08
C LYS A 156 3.93 -22.37 -4.76
N GLY A 157 4.42 -21.33 -4.08
CA GLY A 157 3.82 -20.83 -2.84
C GLY A 157 2.37 -20.38 -3.03
N GLY A 158 2.08 -19.68 -4.13
CA GLY A 158 0.72 -19.26 -4.46
C GLY A 158 -0.22 -20.42 -4.85
N MET A 159 0.28 -21.45 -5.53
CA MET A 159 -0.48 -22.68 -5.80
C MET A 159 -0.87 -23.39 -4.51
N LEU A 160 0.07 -23.55 -3.57
CA LEU A 160 -0.20 -24.13 -2.27
C LEU A 160 -1.22 -23.28 -1.48
N ALA A 161 -1.00 -21.96 -1.41
CA ALA A 161 -1.91 -21.05 -0.71
C ALA A 161 -3.36 -21.06 -1.24
N LEU A 162 -3.56 -21.42 -2.51
CA LEU A 162 -4.89 -21.49 -3.13
C LEU A 162 -5.55 -22.87 -3.01
N TYR A 163 -4.76 -23.94 -3.02
CA TYR A 163 -5.28 -25.28 -3.32
C TYR A 163 -4.83 -26.39 -2.37
N ASP A 164 -3.79 -26.18 -1.56
CA ASP A 164 -3.35 -27.15 -0.54
C ASP A 164 -4.32 -27.12 0.65
N ARG A 165 -5.28 -28.05 0.66
CA ARG A 165 -6.38 -28.06 1.64
C ARG A 165 -5.97 -28.74 2.93
N ASN A 166 -5.15 -29.78 2.83
CA ASN A 166 -4.69 -30.53 4.00
C ASN A 166 -3.47 -29.86 4.69
N SER A 167 -2.90 -28.81 4.07
CA SER A 167 -1.74 -28.07 4.56
C SER A 167 -0.51 -28.95 4.78
N ASP A 168 -0.33 -29.99 3.95
CA ASP A 168 0.83 -30.88 4.02
C ASP A 168 2.05 -30.35 3.24
N GLY A 169 1.90 -29.18 2.60
CA GLY A 169 2.94 -28.51 1.83
C GLY A 169 3.10 -29.07 0.42
N LYS A 170 2.20 -29.94 -0.02
CA LYS A 170 2.12 -30.49 -1.38
C LYS A 170 0.72 -30.26 -1.92
N LEU A 171 0.59 -30.30 -3.23
CA LEU A 171 -0.69 -30.16 -3.91
C LEU A 171 -0.95 -31.40 -4.73
N SER A 172 -1.91 -32.22 -4.28
CA SER A 172 -2.38 -33.37 -5.02
C SER A 172 -3.26 -32.96 -6.21
N ARG A 173 -3.46 -33.90 -7.16
CA ARG A 173 -4.34 -33.67 -8.31
C ARG A 173 -5.79 -33.51 -7.85
N GLU A 174 -6.19 -34.33 -6.89
CA GLU A 174 -7.53 -34.39 -6.33
C GLU A 174 -7.90 -33.08 -5.61
N GLU A 175 -6.99 -32.53 -4.80
CA GLU A 175 -7.20 -31.24 -4.14
C GLU A 175 -7.34 -30.09 -5.15
N TYR A 176 -6.48 -30.09 -6.17
CA TYR A 176 -6.54 -29.08 -7.22
C TYR A 176 -7.86 -29.13 -7.99
N ASP A 177 -8.27 -30.31 -8.46
CA ASP A 177 -9.50 -30.48 -9.23
C ASP A 177 -10.73 -30.11 -8.39
N LEU A 178 -10.78 -30.56 -7.12
CA LEU A 178 -11.89 -30.23 -6.22
C LEU A 178 -12.01 -28.72 -5.98
N ALA A 179 -10.90 -28.05 -5.70
CA ALA A 179 -10.92 -26.61 -5.45
C ALA A 179 -11.28 -25.80 -6.72
N ARG A 180 -10.84 -26.25 -7.90
CA ARG A 180 -11.20 -25.63 -9.19
C ARG A 180 -12.68 -25.82 -9.51
N GLU A 181 -13.23 -27.00 -9.24
CA GLU A 181 -14.66 -27.29 -9.39
C GLU A 181 -15.51 -26.38 -8.48
N GLU A 182 -15.16 -26.29 -7.20
CA GLU A 182 -15.84 -25.42 -6.23
C GLU A 182 -15.74 -23.94 -6.64
N GLN A 183 -14.56 -23.51 -7.10
CA GLN A 183 -14.35 -22.14 -7.57
C GLN A 183 -15.21 -21.82 -8.80
N PHE A 184 -15.28 -22.73 -9.77
CA PHE A 184 -16.12 -22.54 -10.96
C PHE A 184 -17.58 -22.38 -10.57
N LYS A 185 -18.13 -23.34 -9.80
CA LYS A 185 -19.53 -23.30 -9.31
C LYS A 185 -19.86 -22.03 -8.52
N ARG A 186 -18.95 -21.58 -7.66
CA ARG A 186 -19.14 -20.33 -6.90
C ARG A 186 -19.14 -19.09 -7.79
N THR A 187 -18.45 -19.14 -8.94
CA THR A 187 -18.34 -18.02 -9.88
C THR A 187 -19.51 -18.00 -10.85
N ASP A 188 -19.95 -19.17 -11.32
CA ASP A 188 -21.10 -19.41 -12.21
C ASP A 188 -22.43 -19.18 -11.47
N ALA A 189 -22.71 -17.92 -11.11
CA ALA A 189 -23.80 -17.57 -10.21
C ALA A 189 -25.19 -17.84 -10.80
N ASN A 190 -25.30 -17.93 -12.12
CA ASN A 190 -26.54 -18.24 -12.82
C ASN A 190 -26.65 -19.73 -13.25
N ASP A 191 -25.66 -20.56 -12.90
CA ASP A 191 -25.58 -22.00 -13.20
C ASP A 191 -25.73 -22.33 -14.71
N ASP A 192 -25.21 -21.48 -15.60
CA ASP A 192 -25.34 -21.66 -17.06
C ASP A 192 -24.14 -22.38 -17.70
N GLY A 193 -23.16 -22.79 -16.89
CA GLY A 193 -22.02 -23.62 -17.28
C GLY A 193 -20.88 -22.84 -17.94
N LYS A 194 -20.91 -21.51 -17.88
CA LYS A 194 -19.86 -20.60 -18.37
C LYS A 194 -19.73 -19.43 -17.40
N LEU A 195 -18.58 -18.76 -17.45
CA LEU A 195 -18.35 -17.57 -16.61
C LEU A 195 -18.47 -16.33 -17.49
N SER A 196 -19.50 -15.53 -17.23
CA SER A 196 -19.60 -14.19 -17.82
C SER A 196 -18.52 -13.27 -17.28
N ARG A 197 -18.29 -12.14 -17.97
CA ARG A 197 -17.39 -11.08 -17.50
C ARG A 197 -17.79 -10.58 -16.11
N HIS A 198 -19.08 -10.34 -15.91
CA HIS A 198 -19.62 -9.83 -14.65
C HIS A 198 -19.35 -10.79 -13.49
N GLU A 199 -19.59 -12.09 -13.68
CA GLU A 199 -19.33 -13.13 -12.67
C GLU A 199 -17.85 -13.22 -12.31
N TYR A 200 -16.98 -13.23 -13.32
CA TYR A 200 -15.53 -13.27 -13.12
C TYR A 200 -15.02 -12.03 -12.37
N GLU A 201 -15.49 -10.84 -12.74
CA GLU A 201 -15.15 -9.58 -12.06
C GLU A 201 -15.69 -9.53 -10.63
N ALA A 202 -16.95 -9.93 -10.42
CA ALA A 202 -17.59 -9.93 -9.11
C ALA A 202 -16.84 -10.85 -8.12
N GLU A 203 -16.52 -12.07 -8.56
CA GLU A 203 -15.77 -13.01 -7.75
C GLU A 203 -14.36 -12.51 -7.41
N PHE A 204 -13.69 -11.90 -8.40
CA PHE A 204 -12.39 -11.31 -8.20
C PHE A 204 -12.43 -10.14 -7.21
N ASN A 205 -13.41 -9.25 -7.37
CA ASN A 205 -13.60 -8.09 -6.49
C ASN A 205 -13.89 -8.52 -5.05
N GLN A 206 -14.67 -9.59 -4.84
CA GLN A 206 -14.90 -10.13 -3.50
C GLN A 206 -13.60 -10.53 -2.81
N ARG A 207 -12.66 -11.19 -3.52
CA ARG A 207 -11.35 -11.53 -2.94
C ARG A 207 -10.52 -10.30 -2.61
N VAL A 208 -10.52 -9.30 -3.49
CA VAL A 208 -9.83 -8.02 -3.25
C VAL A 208 -10.39 -7.36 -1.99
N GLN A 209 -11.72 -7.27 -1.86
CA GLN A 209 -12.37 -6.66 -0.69
C GLN A 209 -12.07 -7.42 0.60
N ALA A 210 -12.11 -8.76 0.57
CA ALA A 210 -11.72 -9.57 1.72
C ALA A 210 -10.27 -9.30 2.15
N ARG A 211 -9.36 -9.12 1.19
CA ARG A 211 -7.96 -8.78 1.47
C ARG A 211 -7.77 -7.37 2.01
N ILE A 212 -8.47 -6.38 1.45
CA ILE A 212 -8.50 -5.02 1.99
C ILE A 212 -8.99 -5.04 3.43
N HIS A 213 -10.07 -5.77 3.71
CA HIS A 213 -10.63 -5.87 5.05
C HIS A 213 -9.63 -6.49 6.04
N ASP A 214 -8.96 -7.59 5.69
CA ASP A 214 -7.92 -8.20 6.53
C ASP A 214 -6.75 -7.24 6.77
N LEU A 215 -6.29 -6.56 5.73
CA LEU A 215 -5.24 -5.53 5.81
C LEU A 215 -5.64 -4.40 6.77
N LYS A 216 -6.81 -3.78 6.56
CA LYS A 216 -7.32 -2.68 7.39
C LYS A 216 -7.53 -3.14 8.84
N THR A 217 -8.03 -4.35 9.06
CA THR A 217 -8.22 -4.90 10.42
C THR A 217 -6.90 -5.06 11.15
N ARG A 218 -5.87 -5.61 10.47
CA ARG A 218 -4.53 -5.74 11.05
C ARG A 218 -3.91 -4.37 11.34
N GLU A 219 -4.05 -3.44 10.41
CA GLU A 219 -3.50 -2.09 10.56
C GLU A 219 -4.19 -1.32 11.69
N LEU A 220 -5.51 -1.40 11.83
CA LEU A 220 -6.27 -0.79 12.94
C LEU A 220 -5.76 -1.26 14.30
N ARG A 221 -5.46 -2.55 14.47
CA ARG A 221 -4.87 -3.07 15.70
C ARG A 221 -3.50 -2.45 15.97
N GLN A 222 -2.66 -2.32 14.93
CA GLN A 222 -1.36 -1.67 15.06
C GLN A 222 -1.48 -0.17 15.35
N THR A 223 -2.47 0.51 14.77
CA THR A 223 -2.79 1.92 15.04
C THR A 223 -3.16 2.12 16.50
N GLY A 224 -4.03 1.30 17.08
CA GLY A 224 -4.36 1.40 18.51
C GLY A 224 -3.15 1.19 19.42
N VAL A 225 -2.26 0.24 19.09
CA VAL A 225 -0.99 0.05 19.82
C VAL A 225 -0.10 1.29 19.71
N ARG A 226 0.07 1.86 18.51
CA ARG A 226 0.86 3.08 18.31
C ARG A 226 0.27 4.28 19.04
N PHE A 227 -1.05 4.44 19.00
CA PHE A 227 -1.77 5.49 19.73
C PHE A 227 -1.42 5.42 21.22
N GLY A 228 -1.61 4.25 21.84
CA GLY A 228 -1.27 4.05 23.25
C GLY A 228 0.23 4.12 23.57
N VAL A 229 1.13 4.12 22.58
CA VAL A 229 2.56 4.40 22.80
C VAL A 229 2.86 5.90 22.74
N LEU A 230 2.06 6.67 22.01
CA LEU A 230 2.18 8.12 21.90
C LEU A 230 1.53 8.82 23.10
N ASP A 231 0.31 8.41 23.44
CA ASP A 231 -0.41 8.80 24.66
C ASP A 231 0.34 8.24 25.88
N THR A 232 1.21 9.08 26.44
CA THR A 232 2.12 8.72 27.51
C THR A 232 1.48 8.94 28.88
N ASP A 233 0.64 9.97 29.00
CA ASP A 233 -0.06 10.31 30.24
C ASP A 233 -1.39 9.55 30.44
N LYS A 234 -1.84 8.78 29.43
CA LYS A 234 -3.02 7.91 29.45
C LYS A 234 -4.32 8.67 29.58
N ASN A 235 -4.42 9.80 28.89
CA ASN A 235 -5.62 10.63 28.88
C ASN A 235 -6.53 10.37 27.65
N ASP A 236 -6.23 9.34 26.84
CA ASP A 236 -6.94 8.97 25.60
C ASP A 236 -6.87 10.04 24.49
N GLU A 237 -5.91 10.96 24.59
CA GLU A 237 -5.61 12.01 23.63
C GLU A 237 -4.09 12.08 23.41
N ILE A 238 -3.63 12.59 22.25
CA ILE A 238 -2.21 12.86 22.01
C ILE A 238 -2.04 14.37 21.96
N GLY A 239 -1.34 14.92 22.95
CA GLY A 239 -0.98 16.34 22.96
C GLY A 239 0.19 16.66 22.03
N TRP A 240 0.40 17.95 21.76
CA TRP A 240 1.53 18.42 20.94
C TRP A 240 2.89 17.92 21.44
N ASP A 241 3.16 17.97 22.74
CA ASP A 241 4.46 17.58 23.30
C ASP A 241 4.73 16.08 23.12
N GLU A 242 3.71 15.25 23.33
CA GLU A 242 3.79 13.79 23.13
C GLU A 242 4.00 13.44 21.66
N TYR A 243 3.22 14.10 20.78
CA TYR A 243 3.39 14.00 19.35
C TYR A 243 4.82 14.40 18.98
N LEU A 244 5.28 15.59 19.35
CA LEU A 244 6.60 16.10 19.02
C LEU A 244 7.72 15.18 19.51
N ALA A 245 7.65 14.72 20.77
CA ALA A 245 8.63 13.83 21.37
C ALA A 245 8.84 12.55 20.56
N SER A 246 7.77 11.98 19.99
CA SER A 246 7.89 10.80 19.13
C SER A 246 8.66 11.04 17.84
N GLY A 247 8.46 12.21 17.21
CA GLY A 247 9.19 12.61 16.01
C GLY A 247 10.64 12.93 16.32
N MET A 248 10.90 13.61 17.44
CA MET A 248 12.25 14.04 17.81
C MET A 248 13.18 12.85 18.08
N ARG A 249 12.65 11.72 18.59
CA ARG A 249 13.40 10.45 18.69
C ARG A 249 13.86 9.90 17.34
N LEU A 250 13.14 10.19 16.25
CA LEU A 250 13.54 9.81 14.89
C LEU A 250 14.57 10.78 14.33
N PHE A 251 14.37 12.09 14.52
CA PHE A 251 15.33 13.12 14.14
C PHE A 251 16.70 12.85 14.77
N GLN A 252 16.76 12.68 16.10
CA GLN A 252 17.99 12.40 16.85
C GLN A 252 18.69 11.09 16.46
N ARG A 253 17.94 10.12 15.94
CA ARG A 253 18.52 8.85 15.45
C ARG A 253 19.12 8.99 14.05
N THR A 254 18.63 9.97 13.30
CA THR A 254 19.03 10.23 11.91
C THR A 254 20.17 11.26 11.86
N ASP A 255 20.19 12.21 12.79
CA ASP A 255 21.33 13.08 13.14
C ASP A 255 22.41 12.24 13.83
N ARG A 256 23.26 11.62 13.01
CA ARG A 256 24.25 10.63 13.44
C ARG A 256 25.48 11.28 14.04
N ASN A 257 25.83 12.49 13.60
CA ASN A 257 26.93 13.25 14.17
C ASN A 257 26.51 14.13 15.37
N GLN A 258 25.20 14.20 15.66
CA GLN A 258 24.59 14.90 16.79
C GLN A 258 24.84 16.41 16.75
N ASP A 259 24.85 17.00 15.55
CA ASP A 259 25.15 18.42 15.37
C ASP A 259 23.89 19.30 15.21
N GLY A 260 22.70 18.71 15.33
CA GLY A 260 21.42 19.41 15.39
C GLY A 260 20.75 19.66 14.03
N LYS A 261 21.31 19.11 12.95
CA LYS A 261 20.73 19.06 11.61
C LYS A 261 20.94 17.66 11.04
N VAL A 262 20.15 17.31 10.03
CA VAL A 262 20.32 16.06 9.28
C VAL A 262 20.69 16.41 7.85
N ASP A 263 21.89 16.05 7.42
CA ASP A 263 22.40 16.40 6.10
C ASP A 263 23.25 15.28 5.45
N SER A 264 23.96 15.63 4.37
CA SER A 264 24.83 14.70 3.64
C SER A 264 25.95 14.07 4.49
N VAL A 265 26.38 14.71 5.58
CA VAL A 265 27.37 14.16 6.52
C VAL A 265 26.79 12.95 7.22
N ASP A 266 25.54 13.00 7.65
CA ASP A 266 24.86 11.87 8.28
C ASP A 266 24.70 10.70 7.31
N VAL A 267 24.43 10.97 6.03
CA VAL A 267 24.34 9.93 4.99
C VAL A 267 25.61 9.08 4.94
N ALA A 268 26.79 9.70 5.13
CA ALA A 268 28.08 9.04 5.07
C ALA A 268 28.44 8.23 6.33
N LEU A 269 27.74 8.44 7.45
CA LEU A 269 28.01 7.75 8.70
C LEU A 269 27.36 6.35 8.76
N PRO A 270 27.90 5.41 9.55
CA PRO A 270 27.26 4.11 9.71
C PRO A 270 25.92 4.25 10.45
N ALA A 271 24.95 3.41 10.09
CA ALA A 271 23.70 3.34 10.83
C ALA A 271 23.96 2.87 12.29
N PRO A 272 23.25 3.42 13.29
CA PRO A 272 23.40 2.97 14.66
C PRO A 272 23.05 1.48 14.78
N ALA A 273 23.73 0.78 15.70
CA ALA A 273 23.48 -0.64 15.94
C ALA A 273 21.99 -0.85 16.27
N ARG A 274 21.38 -1.85 15.63
CA ARG A 274 20.01 -2.25 15.98
C ARG A 274 20.05 -2.81 17.40
N ASN A 275 19.50 -2.08 18.36
CA ASN A 275 19.23 -2.63 19.68
C ASN A 275 18.20 -3.76 19.51
N SER A 276 18.68 -5.00 19.52
CA SER A 276 17.86 -6.20 19.67
C SER A 276 17.48 -6.33 21.14
N GLY A 277 16.42 -5.64 21.57
CA GLY A 277 15.92 -5.75 22.92
C GLY A 277 14.71 -4.87 23.19
N GLY A 278 13.58 -5.50 23.49
CA GLY A 278 12.33 -4.89 23.97
C GLY A 278 11.11 -5.47 23.29
#